data_AF-A0A1X2IQT0-F1
#
_entry.id   AF-A0A1X2IQT0-F1
#
_cell.length_a   1.000
_cell.length_b   1.000
_cell.length_c   1.000
_cell.angle_alpha   90.00
_cell.angle_beta   90.00
_cell.angle_gamma   90.00
#
_symmetry.space_group_name_H-M   'P 1'
#
loop_
_entity.id
_entity.type
_entity.pdbx_description
1 polymer ?
#
loop_
_entity_poly.entity_id
_entity_poly.type
_entity_poly.pdbx_seq_one_letter_code
_entity_poly.pdbx_strand_id
1 'polypeptide(L)' 'EEEEDPYNARIEKTGCAQENEDLQLCFYDKRDWRLCKDEMQRFRQCFTAKSS' A
#
# COMPACT_ATOMS: atom_id res chain seq x y z
N GLU A 1 -3.60 -22.26 11.72
CA GLU A 1 -3.18 -21.52 10.53
C GLU A 1 -3.73 -20.12 10.71
N GLU A 2 -2.87 -19.12 10.85
CA GLU A 2 -3.32 -17.72 10.88
C GLU A 2 -3.90 -17.44 9.49
N GLU A 3 -5.22 -17.31 9.42
CA GLU A 3 -5.94 -16.96 8.22
C GLU A 3 -5.33 -15.66 7.67
N GLU A 4 -4.84 -15.71 6.43
CA GLU A 4 -4.22 -14.56 5.78
C GLU A 4 -5.18 -13.37 5.81
N ASP A 5 -4.73 -12.23 6.35
CA ASP A 5 -5.60 -11.06 6.53
C ASP A 5 -6.28 -10.72 5.20
N PRO A 6 -7.62 -10.69 5.14
CA PRO A 6 -8.35 -10.42 3.91
C PRO A 6 -8.01 -9.06 3.29
N TYR A 7 -7.43 -8.12 4.03
CA TYR A 7 -6.85 -6.89 3.50
C TYR A 7 -5.55 -7.16 2.74
N ASN A 8 -4.59 -7.87 3.36
CA ASN A 8 -3.31 -8.21 2.73
C ASN A 8 -3.53 -9.05 1.47
N ALA A 9 -4.38 -10.08 1.54
CA ALA A 9 -4.71 -10.92 0.39
C ALA A 9 -5.33 -10.12 -0.78
N ARG A 10 -6.03 -9.00 -0.52
CA ARG A 10 -6.53 -8.12 -1.58
C ARG A 10 -5.43 -7.26 -2.17
N ILE A 11 -4.55 -6.71 -1.33
CA ILE A 11 -3.43 -5.88 -1.76
C ILE A 11 -2.46 -6.70 -2.63
N GLU A 12 -2.14 -7.94 -2.26
CA GLU A 12 -1.29 -8.81 -3.08
C GLU A 12 -1.85 -9.06 -4.48
N LYS A 13 -3.16 -9.26 -4.58
CA LYS A 13 -3.85 -9.45 -5.87
C LYS A 13 -3.79 -8.24 -6.81
N THR A 14 -3.47 -7.05 -6.29
CA THR A 14 -3.33 -5.84 -7.11
C THR A 14 -2.00 -5.77 -7.85
N GLY A 15 -0.99 -6.53 -7.40
CA GLY A 15 0.39 -6.39 -7.86
C GLY A 15 1.08 -5.11 -7.39
N CYS A 16 0.49 -4.38 -6.43
CA CYS A 16 1.02 -3.13 -5.85
C CYS A 16 1.31 -3.25 -4.34
N ALA A 17 1.68 -4.46 -3.90
CA ALA A 17 1.90 -4.75 -2.49
C ALA A 17 3.10 -4.00 -1.91
N GLN A 18 4.18 -3.85 -2.70
CA GLN A 18 5.37 -3.11 -2.27
C GLN A 18 5.05 -1.63 -2.01
N GLU A 19 4.33 -0.98 -2.93
CA GLU A 19 3.98 0.43 -2.77
C GLU A 19 3.01 0.65 -1.60
N ASN A 20 2.16 -0.34 -1.30
CA ASN A 20 1.33 -0.32 -0.10
C ASN A 20 2.17 -0.47 1.17
N GLU A 21 3.13 -1.39 1.20
CA GLU A 21 4.04 -1.59 2.33
C GLU A 21 4.87 -0.32 2.60
N ASP A 22 5.45 0.28 1.58
CA ASP A 22 6.20 1.54 1.68
C ASP A 22 5.35 2.66 2.31
N LEU A 23 4.08 2.76 1.90
CA LEU A 23 3.13 3.70 2.48
C LEU A 23 2.88 3.39 3.96
N GLN A 24 2.58 2.13 4.32
CA GLN A 24 2.36 1.72 5.71
C GLN A 24 3.58 2.01 6.60
N LEU A 25 4.79 1.73 6.10
CA LEU A 25 6.05 2.02 6.80
C LEU A 25 6.22 3.52 7.04
N CYS A 26 5.92 4.36 6.04
CA CYS A 26 6.01 5.82 6.20
C CYS A 26 5.11 6.33 7.34
N PHE A 27 3.88 5.84 7.47
CA PHE A 27 3.04 6.25 8.61
C PHE A 27 3.36 5.57 9.90
N TYR A 28 3.87 4.36 9.87
CA TYR A 28 4.37 3.74 11.09
C TYR A 28 5.46 4.61 11.73
N ASP A 29 6.36 5.16 10.91
CA ASP A 29 7.40 6.11 11.30
C ASP A 29 6.82 7.48 11.69
N LYS A 30 6.08 8.12 10.78
CA LYS A 30 5.68 9.53 10.93
C LYS A 30 4.41 9.76 11.73
N ARG A 31 3.54 8.74 11.80
CA ARG A 31 2.17 8.79 12.36
C ARG A 31 1.28 9.87 11.74
N ASP A 32 1.60 10.33 10.52
CA ASP A 32 0.86 11.34 9.78
C ASP A 32 0.93 11.10 8.26
N TRP A 33 -0.20 10.72 7.68
CA TRP A 33 -0.34 10.46 6.24
C TRP A 33 -0.04 11.67 5.35
N ARG A 34 -0.19 12.89 5.87
CA ARG A 34 0.10 14.12 5.11
C ARG A 34 1.58 14.30 4.83
N LEU A 35 2.44 13.59 5.57
CA LEU A 35 3.88 13.56 5.38
C LEU A 35 4.34 12.41 4.47
N CYS A 36 3.43 11.55 4.03
CA CYS A 36 3.67 10.37 3.17
C CYS A 36 3.10 10.56 1.75
N LYS A 37 3.15 11.80 1.24
CA LYS A 37 2.54 12.15 -0.05
C LYS A 37 3.17 11.40 -1.21
N ASP A 38 4.47 11.17 -1.15
CA ASP A 38 5.23 10.54 -2.24
C ASP A 38 4.89 9.04 -2.31
N GLU A 39 4.84 8.36 -1.17
CA GLU A 39 4.42 6.96 -1.06
C GLU A 39 2.96 6.79 -1.51
N MET A 40 2.09 7.72 -1.10
CA MET A 40 0.69 7.71 -1.51
C MET A 40 0.52 7.91 -3.02
N GLN A 41 1.35 8.75 -3.65
CA GLN A 41 1.36 8.92 -5.11
C GLN A 41 1.87 7.68 -5.83
N ARG A 42 2.94 7.03 -5.34
CA ARG A 42 3.46 5.77 -5.91
C ARG A 42 2.42 4.67 -5.87
N PHE A 43 1.79 4.47 -4.71
CA PHE A 43 0.72 3.49 -4.56
C PHE A 43 -0.43 3.76 -5.54
N ARG A 44 -0.89 5.01 -5.63
CA ARG A 44 -1.96 5.40 -6.56
C ARG A 44 -1.59 5.16 -8.03
N GLN A 45 -0.36 5.46 -8.42
CA GLN A 45 0.12 5.24 -9.79
C GLN A 45 0.14 3.75 -10.14
N CYS A 46 0.71 2.91 -9.27
CA CYS A 46 0.70 1.47 -9.46
C CYS A 46 -0.73 0.95 -9.55
N PHE A 47 -1.57 1.31 -8.58
CA PHE A 47 -2.95 0.83 -8.51
C PHE A 47 -3.74 1.21 -9.76
N THR A 48 -3.62 2.45 -10.25
CA THR A 48 -4.29 2.91 -11.48
C THR A 48 -3.79 2.15 -12.71
N ALA A 49 -2.48 1.85 -12.79
CA ALA A 49 -1.91 1.12 -13.91
C ALA A 49 -2.30 -0.37 -13.94
N LYS A 50 -2.57 -0.98 -12.78
CA LYS A 50 -2.89 -2.41 -12.65
C LYS A 50 -4.38 -2.72 -12.50
N SER A 51 -5.21 -1.71 -12.27
CA SER A 51 -6.67 -1.84 -12.14
C SER A 51 -7.41 -1.83 -13.50
N SER A 52 -6.71 -2.05 -14.62
CA SER A 52 -7.27 -2.12 -15.98
C SER A 52 -7.44 -3.55 -16.46
#